data_AF-W3A1K9-F1
#
_entry.id   AF-W3A1K9-F1
#
_cell.length_a   1.000
_cell.length_b   1.000
_cell.length_c   1.000
_cell.angle_alpha   90.00
_cell.angle_beta   90.00
_cell.angle_gamma   90.00
#
_symmetry.space_group_name_H-M   'P 1'
#
loop_
_entity.id
_entity.type
_entity.pdbx_description
1 polymer ?
#
loop_
_entity_poly.entity_id
_entity_poly.type
_entity_poly.pdbx_seq_one_letter_code
_entity_poly.pdbx_strand_id
1 'polypeptide(L)'
;MMKSKRRNYTIKEADDREQLCVEASSWYLPDNERSSLFICLLFGVSIAVDDFVYERVSYMKNLEDLSGLIDELYLDELQQGNTDLGELEIYAASKLHSWNVVVTAVDKDCKVVSKFTYIVENL
;
A
#
# COMPACT_ATOMS: atom_id res chain seq x y z
N MET A 1 -2.14 10.23 -62.98
CA MET A 1 -1.38 9.47 -61.96
C MET A 1 -1.53 10.18 -60.62
N MET A 2 -2.48 9.77 -59.78
CA MET A 2 -2.64 10.33 -58.42
C MET A 2 -1.89 9.41 -57.44
N LYS A 3 -0.84 9.93 -56.80
CA LYS A 3 -0.14 9.20 -55.74
C LYS A 3 -1.02 9.21 -54.49
N SER A 4 -1.61 8.06 -54.16
CA SER A 4 -2.31 7.85 -52.90
C SER A 4 -1.31 7.95 -51.75
N LYS A 5 -1.46 9.00 -50.93
CA LYS A 5 -0.64 9.23 -49.73
C LYS A 5 -1.21 8.35 -48.62
N ARG A 6 -0.59 7.18 -48.37
CA ARG A 6 -0.92 6.34 -47.21
C ARG A 6 -0.65 7.14 -45.93
N ARG A 7 -1.72 7.54 -45.25
CA ARG A 7 -1.67 8.08 -43.89
C ARG A 7 -1.52 6.89 -42.95
N ASN A 8 -0.33 6.72 -42.37
CA ASN A 8 -0.12 5.80 -41.26
C ASN A 8 -0.77 6.42 -40.03
N TYR A 9 -1.99 6.02 -39.72
CA TYR A 9 -2.56 6.24 -38.40
C TYR A 9 -2.01 5.16 -37.50
N THR A 10 -1.00 5.50 -36.68
CA THR A 10 -0.73 4.70 -35.48
C THR A 10 -1.91 4.97 -34.55
N ILE A 11 -2.94 4.11 -34.63
CA ILE A 11 -3.99 4.09 -33.61
C ILE A 11 -3.26 3.65 -32.35
N LYS A 12 -3.00 4.59 -31.43
CA LYS A 12 -2.66 4.20 -30.05
C LYS A 12 -3.90 3.46 -29.55
N GLU A 13 -3.77 2.16 -29.32
CA GLU A 13 -4.81 1.41 -28.62
C GLU A 13 -5.11 2.16 -27.32
N ALA A 14 -6.40 2.42 -27.10
CA ALA A 14 -6.83 3.09 -25.88
C ALA A 14 -6.55 2.16 -24.72
N ASP A 15 -5.90 2.70 -23.68
CA ASP A 15 -5.63 1.95 -22.46
C ASP A 15 -6.93 1.70 -21.69
N ASP A 16 -7.38 0.45 -21.73
CA ASP A 16 -8.64 -0.05 -21.17
C ASP A 16 -8.54 -0.43 -19.69
N ARG A 17 -7.35 -0.31 -19.08
CA ARG A 17 -7.15 -0.55 -17.65
C ARG A 17 -8.06 0.37 -16.83
N GLU A 18 -8.52 -0.15 -15.69
CA GLU A 18 -9.31 0.60 -14.71
C GLU A 18 -8.58 1.90 -14.34
N GLN A 19 -9.32 3.01 -14.30
CA GLN A 19 -8.78 4.29 -13.88
C GLN A 19 -9.22 4.56 -12.44
N LEU A 20 -8.24 4.73 -11.56
CA LEU A 20 -8.45 4.94 -10.13
C LEU A 20 -7.74 6.22 -9.68
N CYS A 21 -8.31 7.37 -10.04
CA CYS A 21 -7.88 8.68 -9.55
C CYS A 21 -8.49 8.92 -8.17
N VAL A 22 -7.77 8.58 -7.10
CA VAL A 22 -8.20 8.92 -5.74
C VAL A 22 -7.83 10.37 -5.49
N GLU A 23 -8.82 11.24 -5.27
CA GLU A 23 -8.55 12.54 -4.67
C GLU A 23 -8.02 12.29 -3.26
N ALA A 24 -6.77 12.70 -3.01
CA ALA A 24 -6.21 12.71 -1.67
C ALA A 24 -7.20 13.39 -0.72
N SER A 25 -7.71 12.65 0.26
CA SER A 25 -8.56 13.25 1.28
C SER A 25 -7.81 14.39 1.96
N SER A 26 -8.50 15.39 2.50
CA SER A 26 -7.86 16.57 3.11
C SER A 26 -6.90 16.24 4.27
N TRP A 27 -7.02 15.05 4.86
CA TRP A 27 -6.13 14.53 5.90
C TRP A 27 -4.92 13.76 5.35
N TYR A 28 -4.93 13.37 4.08
CA TYR A 28 -3.85 12.64 3.40
C TYR A 28 -2.92 13.66 2.72
N LEU A 29 -1.77 13.92 3.36
CA LEU A 29 -0.73 14.78 2.82
C LEU A 29 0.37 13.90 2.19
N PRO A 30 0.42 13.78 0.85
CA PRO A 30 1.38 12.90 0.15
C PRO A 30 2.83 13.36 0.28
N ASP A 31 3.09 14.58 0.78
CA ASP A 31 4.44 15.17 0.89
C ASP A 31 5.35 14.45 1.91
N ASN A 32 4.81 13.47 2.65
CA ASN A 32 5.61 12.54 3.44
C ASN A 32 5.29 11.09 3.02
N GLU A 33 5.83 10.68 1.87
CA GLU A 33 5.67 9.35 1.27
C GLU A 33 5.95 8.24 2.30
N ARG A 34 6.97 8.43 3.17
CA ARG A 34 7.34 7.50 4.25
C ARG A 34 6.21 7.21 5.23
N SER A 35 5.35 8.20 5.49
CA SER A 35 4.27 8.09 6.47
C SER A 35 2.91 7.83 5.84
N SER A 36 2.78 7.92 4.52
CA SER A 36 1.47 7.84 3.84
C SER A 36 0.71 6.54 4.14
N LEU A 37 1.38 5.39 4.02
CA LEU A 37 0.83 4.08 4.36
C LEU A 37 0.57 3.95 5.87
N PHE A 38 1.50 4.44 6.69
CA PHE A 38 1.35 4.44 8.16
C PHE A 38 0.09 5.19 8.60
N ILE A 39 -0.15 6.38 8.04
CA ILE A 39 -1.31 7.21 8.34
C ILE A 39 -2.61 6.53 7.88
N CYS A 40 -2.62 5.88 6.71
CA CYS A 40 -3.77 5.11 6.25
C CYS A 40 -4.14 3.98 7.23
N LEU A 41 -3.14 3.24 7.73
CA LEU A 41 -3.39 2.16 8.70
C LEU A 41 -3.81 2.70 10.07
N LEU A 42 -3.13 3.73 10.59
CA LEU A 42 -3.47 4.36 11.87
C LEU A 42 -4.90 4.91 11.89
N PHE A 43 -5.33 5.54 10.80
CA PHE A 43 -6.68 6.10 10.70
C PHE A 43 -7.76 5.02 10.85
N GLY A 44 -7.50 3.78 10.42
CA GLY A 44 -8.44 2.67 10.54
C GLY A 44 -8.74 2.24 11.98
N VAL A 45 -7.85 2.51 12.94
CA VAL A 45 -7.99 2.09 14.35
C VAL A 45 -8.31 3.23 15.33
N SER A 46 -8.07 4.49 14.96
CA SER A 46 -8.38 5.66 15.81
C SER A 46 -7.76 5.61 17.23
N ILE A 47 -6.50 5.16 17.33
CA ILE A 47 -5.71 5.11 18.58
C ILE A 47 -4.54 6.11 18.53
N ALA A 48 -3.82 6.27 19.65
CA ALA A 48 -2.62 7.10 19.68
C ALA A 48 -1.50 6.50 18.82
N VAL A 49 -0.65 7.38 18.27
CA VAL A 49 0.48 6.99 17.39
C VAL A 49 1.41 6.00 18.09
N ASP A 50 1.81 6.30 19.33
CA ASP A 50 2.75 5.48 20.08
C ASP A 50 2.18 4.09 20.39
N ASP A 51 0.90 4.03 20.74
CA ASP A 51 0.18 2.77 20.98
C ASP A 51 0.12 1.93 19.70
N PHE A 52 -0.20 2.57 18.56
CA PHE A 52 -0.26 1.88 17.27
C PHE A 52 1.10 1.30 16.84
N VAL A 53 2.18 2.06 17.01
CA VAL A 53 3.53 1.58 16.71
C VAL A 53 3.88 0.42 17.63
N TYR A 54 3.68 0.57 18.94
CA TYR A 54 4.01 -0.45 19.93
C TYR A 54 3.23 -1.75 19.72
N GLU A 55 1.92 -1.67 19.57
CA GLU A 55 1.06 -2.85 19.36
C GLU A 55 1.45 -3.60 18.09
N ARG A 56 1.73 -2.87 16.99
CA ARG A 56 2.16 -3.49 15.73
C ARG A 56 3.51 -4.17 15.85
N VAL A 57 4.53 -3.49 16.36
CA VAL A 57 5.89 -4.07 16.51
C VAL A 57 5.86 -5.28 17.44
N SER A 58 5.14 -5.17 18.56
CA SER A 58 4.93 -6.27 19.50
C SER A 58 4.21 -7.45 18.83
N TYR A 59 3.19 -7.20 18.03
CA TYR A 59 2.47 -8.24 17.30
C TYR A 59 3.35 -8.92 16.26
N MET A 60 4.05 -8.15 15.43
CA MET A 60 4.97 -8.65 14.40
C MET A 60 6.05 -9.56 14.98
N LYS A 61 6.62 -9.19 16.14
CA LYS A 61 7.60 -10.01 16.85
C LYS A 61 7.11 -11.41 17.19
N ASN A 62 5.80 -11.57 17.42
CA ASN A 62 5.19 -12.83 17.83
C ASN A 62 4.41 -13.52 16.69
N LEU A 63 4.37 -12.93 15.50
CA LEU A 63 3.65 -13.47 14.36
C LEU A 63 4.48 -14.56 13.68
N GLU A 64 4.07 -15.82 13.82
CA GLU A 64 4.81 -16.99 13.32
C GLU A 64 5.11 -16.91 11.82
N ASP A 65 4.15 -16.39 11.03
CA ASP A 65 4.29 -16.21 9.58
C ASP A 65 5.44 -15.28 9.18
N LEU A 66 5.92 -14.43 10.10
CA LEU A 66 7.06 -13.53 9.88
C LEU A 66 8.37 -14.07 10.45
N SER A 67 8.36 -15.26 11.06
CA SER A 67 9.55 -15.86 11.64
C SER A 67 10.63 -16.08 10.59
N GLY A 68 11.84 -15.56 10.83
CA GLY A 68 12.96 -15.63 9.89
C GLY A 68 12.92 -14.65 8.71
N LEU A 69 11.84 -13.86 8.59
CA LEU A 69 11.74 -12.76 7.62
C LEU A 69 12.12 -11.41 8.23
N ILE A 70 11.91 -11.26 9.55
CA ILE A 70 12.25 -10.06 10.31
C ILE A 70 13.23 -10.41 11.44
N ASP A 71 14.15 -9.49 11.72
CA ASP A 71 15.08 -9.58 12.85
C ASP A 71 14.85 -8.46 13.86
N GLU A 72 15.61 -8.48 14.95
CA GLU A 72 15.48 -7.48 16.03
C GLU A 72 15.85 -6.07 15.55
N LEU A 73 16.82 -5.94 14.63
CA LEU A 73 17.22 -4.64 14.10
C LEU A 73 16.09 -4.00 13.29
N TYR A 74 15.43 -4.80 12.44
CA TYR A 74 14.27 -4.36 11.67
C TYR A 74 13.12 -3.88 12.58
N LEU A 75 12.83 -4.62 13.65
CA LEU A 75 11.81 -4.26 14.63
C LEU A 75 12.18 -2.96 15.38
N ASP A 76 13.45 -2.77 15.73
CA ASP A 76 13.93 -1.55 16.39
C ASP A 76 13.82 -0.32 15.46
N GLU A 77 14.15 -0.46 14.18
CA GLU A 77 14.00 0.62 13.19
C GLU A 77 12.52 0.97 12.95
N LEU A 78 11.64 -0.03 12.89
CA LEU A 78 10.19 0.17 12.81
C LEU A 78 9.63 0.88 14.04
N GLN A 79 10.09 0.50 15.24
CA GLN A 79 9.66 1.12 16.51
C GLN A 79 10.08 2.60 16.59
N GLN A 80 11.21 2.95 15.98
CA GLN A 80 11.71 4.32 15.91
C GLN A 80 11.10 5.14 14.76
N GLY A 81 10.31 4.50 13.88
CA GLY A 81 9.74 5.14 12.69
C GLY A 81 10.78 5.48 11.62
N ASN A 82 11.91 4.78 11.61
CA ASN A 82 13.01 4.98 10.66
C ASN A 82 12.85 4.17 9.36
N THR A 83 11.93 3.21 9.36
CA THR A 83 11.67 2.30 8.23
C THR A 83 10.36 2.63 7.55
N ASP A 84 10.39 2.65 6.22
CA ASP A 84 9.19 2.77 5.39
C ASP A 84 8.36 1.50 5.50
N LEU A 85 7.06 1.64 5.75
CA LEU A 85 6.19 0.48 5.83
C LEU A 85 6.00 -0.14 4.44
N GLY A 86 5.90 -1.46 4.39
CA GLY A 86 5.67 -2.23 3.18
C GLY A 86 4.70 -3.40 3.41
N GLU A 87 4.89 -4.45 2.62
CA GLU A 87 3.98 -5.60 2.57
C GLU A 87 3.89 -6.35 3.91
N LEU A 88 4.99 -6.45 4.66
CA LEU A 88 5.02 -7.14 5.95
C LEU A 88 4.18 -6.42 7.01
N GLU A 89 4.25 -5.09 7.05
CA GLU A 89 3.49 -4.28 8.00
C GLU A 89 2.00 -4.26 7.63
N ILE A 90 1.66 -4.25 6.34
CA ILE A 90 0.27 -4.37 5.88
C ILE A 90 -0.29 -5.74 6.27
N TYR A 91 0.48 -6.81 6.04
CA TYR A 91 0.10 -8.16 6.44
C TYR A 91 -0.15 -8.23 7.95
N ALA A 92 0.80 -7.76 8.76
CA ALA A 92 0.67 -7.75 10.21
C ALA A 92 -0.52 -6.91 10.70
N ALA A 93 -0.71 -5.71 10.15
CA ALA A 93 -1.85 -4.86 10.50
C ALA A 93 -3.19 -5.49 10.10
N SER A 94 -3.26 -6.16 8.94
CA SER A 94 -4.46 -6.88 8.52
C SER A 94 -4.84 -7.95 9.54
N LYS A 95 -3.88 -8.76 10.00
CA LYS A 95 -4.10 -9.82 10.98
C LYS A 95 -4.42 -9.28 12.37
N LEU A 96 -3.65 -8.30 12.85
CA LEU A 96 -3.83 -7.67 14.16
C LEU A 96 -5.23 -7.06 14.32
N HIS A 97 -5.72 -6.39 13.28
CA HIS A 97 -6.99 -5.67 13.33
C HIS A 97 -8.15 -6.41 12.65
N SER A 98 -7.93 -7.62 12.15
CA SER A 98 -8.92 -8.41 11.40
C SER A 98 -9.51 -7.66 10.19
N TRP A 99 -8.64 -7.02 9.41
CA TRP A 99 -9.03 -6.23 8.25
C TRP A 99 -8.79 -6.97 6.94
N ASN A 100 -9.74 -6.85 6.02
CA ASN A 100 -9.49 -7.11 4.61
C ASN A 100 -8.87 -5.86 3.98
N VAL A 101 -7.59 -5.93 3.60
CA VAL A 101 -6.86 -4.79 3.02
C VAL A 101 -6.65 -5.02 1.54
N VAL A 102 -6.93 -3.99 0.73
CA VAL A 102 -6.69 -4.00 -0.71
C VAL A 102 -5.68 -2.91 -1.04
N VAL A 103 -4.54 -3.31 -1.60
CA VAL A 103 -3.51 -2.39 -2.09
C VAL A 103 -3.57 -2.37 -3.60
N THR A 104 -3.80 -1.21 -4.19
CA THR A 104 -3.87 -1.02 -5.64
C THR A 104 -2.73 -0.11 -6.08
N ALA A 105 -1.82 -0.62 -6.91
CA ALA A 105 -0.79 0.19 -7.52
C ALA A 105 -1.33 0.79 -8.82
N VAL A 106 -1.12 2.09 -9.01
CA VAL A 106 -1.50 2.81 -10.22
C VAL A 106 -0.26 3.43 -10.88
N ASP A 107 -0.31 3.63 -12.19
CA ASP A 107 0.72 4.39 -12.89
C ASP A 107 0.47 5.90 -12.80
N LYS A 108 1.33 6.67 -13.47
CA LYS A 108 1.25 8.15 -13.53
C LYS A 108 -0.06 8.68 -14.11
N ASP A 109 -0.78 7.87 -14.89
CA ASP A 109 -2.06 8.21 -15.50
C ASP A 109 -3.24 7.69 -14.65
N CYS A 110 -2.93 7.25 -13.41
CA CYS A 110 -3.84 6.63 -12.46
C CYS A 110 -4.48 5.34 -12.97
N LYS A 111 -3.83 4.65 -13.93
CA LYS A 111 -4.30 3.36 -14.42
C LYS A 111 -3.81 2.26 -13.50
N VAL A 112 -4.71 1.36 -13.11
CA VAL A 112 -4.36 0.22 -12.26
C VAL A 112 -3.32 -0.65 -12.95
N VAL A 113 -2.20 -0.89 -12.27
CA VAL A 113 -1.10 -1.74 -12.74
C VAL A 113 -1.13 -3.08 -12.01
N SER A 114 -1.44 -3.08 -10.71
CA SER A 114 -1.54 -4.30 -9.92
C SER A 114 -2.46 -4.10 -8.72
N LYS A 115 -2.92 -5.23 -8.16
CA LYS A 115 -3.79 -5.27 -7.00
C LYS A 115 -3.40 -6.46 -6.12
N PHE A 116 -3.16 -6.18 -4.85
CA PHE A 116 -2.90 -7.19 -3.83
C PHE A 116 -4.01 -7.12 -2.78
N THR A 117 -4.44 -8.28 -2.30
CA THR A 117 -5.50 -8.37 -1.28
C THR A 117 -5.03 -9.23 -0.13
N TYR A 118 -5.05 -8.64 1.05
CA TYR A 118 -4.80 -9.29 2.32
C TYR A 118 -6.17 -9.62 2.90
N ILE A 119 -6.53 -10.91 2.89
CA ILE A 119 -7.80 -11.40 3.41
C ILE A 119 -7.55 -12.03 4.76
N VAL A 120 -8.34 -11.66 5.75
CA VAL A 120 -8.41 -12.36 7.03
C VAL A 120 -9.65 -13.24 7.01
N GLU A 121 -9.44 -14.55 7.11
CA GLU A 121 -10.53 -15.49 7.32
C GLU A 121 -11.09 -15.27 8.73
N ASN A 122 -12.35 -14.82 8.82
CA ASN A 122 -13.05 -14.79 10.09
C ASN A 122 -13.40 -16.25 10.47
N LEU A 123 -12.69 -16.80 11.45
CA LEU A 123 -13.03 -18.07 12.08
C LEU A 123 -14.27 -17.94 12.98
#